data_AF-A0A8R1E4I2-F1
#
_entry.id   AF-A0A8R1E4I2-F1
#
_cell.length_a   1.000
_cell.length_b   1.000
_cell.length_c   1.000
_cell.angle_alpha   90.00
_cell.angle_beta   90.00
_cell.angle_gamma   90.00
#
_symmetry.space_group_name_H-M   'P 1'
#
loop_
_entity.id
_entity.type
_entity.pdbx_description
1 polymer ?
#
loop_
_entity_poly.entity_id
_entity_poly.type
_entity_poly.pdbx_seq_one_letter_code
_entity_poly.pdbx_strand_id
1 'polypeptide(L)'
;MENTEQRDNFLLGIVTILDNSADLLAENPDALSENPLLEALTANYLELFSILDKSAKSGEHSQEIADEWNEVFVSSMETYFLRMFLSIRKDQQPTPFVRSLLKVLFSLTEFPKDYPNDADEFVPELAVFNYPRFQEACIAHAFSLMTSDVEHVQLIGFAMARIMMPIMFKLENATALLPQNESEVVQNRPKLVLPVMIQKAIPPPTSSNIHPHLHAFLFDLALQPLATVDSNFGQEHRVAYCEAIDQFVRNALNVLLIDQPFDFRRQPILCRIPKSQERSYYLESDYTASPQFFDKFASRLLFKSISLLPAAVRLYYKSMSNSFMPMFHEAVTKYASKLLIEQELSKVKQAEFPGEMKVRTVPVTGEIIADYTVDETKMKLTIALPPDYPLAVPAMSLDKAIVKSDRAKKWLLQLNAYLFHQNGAILEGVEMWKRNVDKGIEG
;
A
#
# COMPACT_ATOMS: atom_id res chain seq x y z
N MET A 1 -12.70 9.84 40.50
CA MET A 1 -12.34 11.27 40.43
C MET A 1 -10.85 11.48 40.72
N GLU A 2 -10.29 11.08 41.88
CA GLU A 2 -8.83 11.24 42.14
C GLU A 2 -7.92 10.55 41.12
N ASN A 3 -8.31 9.40 40.57
CA ASN A 3 -7.50 8.66 39.60
C ASN A 3 -7.51 9.28 38.19
N THR A 4 -8.52 10.11 37.87
CA THR A 4 -8.67 10.75 36.56
C THR A 4 -7.79 11.99 36.46
N GLU A 5 -7.76 12.82 37.51
CA GLU A 5 -6.90 14.00 37.56
C GLU A 5 -5.40 13.64 37.55
N GLN A 6 -5.01 12.56 38.23
CA GLN A 6 -3.64 12.04 38.19
C GLN A 6 -3.25 11.53 36.81
N ARG A 7 -4.18 10.85 36.11
CA ARG A 7 -4.01 10.42 34.72
C ARG A 7 -3.79 11.63 33.81
N ASP A 8 -4.67 12.64 33.88
CA ASP A 8 -4.63 13.78 32.98
C ASP A 8 -3.37 14.64 33.19
N ASN A 9 -2.96 14.82 34.44
CA ASN A 9 -1.69 15.48 34.78
C ASN A 9 -0.48 14.72 34.24
N PHE A 10 -0.50 13.38 34.31
CA PHE A 10 0.56 12.56 33.75
C PHE A 10 0.61 12.68 32.22
N LEU A 11 -0.53 12.58 31.54
CA LEU A 11 -0.64 12.72 30.09
C LEU A 11 -0.21 14.11 29.60
N LEU A 12 -0.59 15.17 30.32
CA LEU A 12 -0.12 16.53 30.03
C LEU A 12 1.40 16.64 30.16
N GLY A 13 1.98 15.98 31.18
CA GLY A 13 3.44 15.87 31.31
C GLY A 13 4.11 15.22 30.09
N ILE A 14 3.50 14.19 29.50
CA ILE A 14 3.98 13.58 28.24
C ILE A 14 3.97 14.62 27.12
N VAL A 15 2.84 15.29 26.91
CA VAL A 15 2.67 16.33 25.86
C VAL A 15 3.73 17.42 26.02
N THR A 16 3.89 17.97 27.22
CA THR A 16 4.84 19.06 27.49
C THR A 16 6.29 18.63 27.24
N ILE A 17 6.67 17.41 27.60
CA ILE A 17 8.05 16.94 27.41
C ILE A 17 8.33 16.70 25.92
N LEU A 18 7.37 16.13 25.19
CA LEU A 18 7.50 15.93 23.75
C LEU A 18 7.54 17.27 22.99
N ASP A 19 6.70 18.24 23.37
CA ASP A 19 6.71 19.58 22.77
C ASP A 19 8.06 20.27 22.98
N ASN A 20 8.53 20.34 24.24
CA ASN A 20 9.83 20.91 24.56
C ASN A 20 10.99 20.18 23.84
N SER A 21 10.90 18.85 23.68
CA SER A 21 11.91 18.10 22.93
C SER A 21 11.89 18.44 21.45
N ALA A 22 10.70 18.66 20.87
CA ALA A 22 10.54 19.07 19.48
C ALA A 22 11.04 20.50 19.24
N ASP A 23 10.77 21.43 20.17
CA ASP A 23 11.31 22.80 20.15
C ASP A 23 12.84 22.80 20.20
N LEU A 24 13.44 22.07 21.14
CA LEU A 24 14.89 21.98 21.28
C LEU A 24 15.56 21.39 20.04
N LEU A 25 14.96 20.38 19.43
CA LEU A 25 15.45 19.78 18.19
C LEU A 25 15.33 20.72 16.99
N ALA A 26 14.28 21.54 16.94
CA ALA A 26 14.11 22.55 15.89
C ALA A 26 15.16 23.67 16.00
N GLU A 27 15.55 24.07 17.22
CA GLU A 27 16.60 25.06 17.44
C GLU A 27 18.01 24.50 17.24
N ASN A 28 18.27 23.29 17.76
CA ASN A 28 19.54 22.59 17.64
C ASN A 28 19.30 21.09 17.34
N PRO A 29 19.53 20.63 16.10
CA PRO A 29 19.41 19.22 15.74
C PRO A 29 20.32 18.27 16.55
N ASP A 30 21.36 18.80 17.19
CA ASP A 30 22.27 18.05 18.08
C ASP A 30 21.89 18.09 19.56
N ALA A 31 20.80 18.77 19.95
CA ALA A 31 20.41 18.91 21.35
C ALA A 31 20.31 17.57 22.11
N LEU A 32 19.80 16.52 21.45
CA LEU A 32 19.69 15.19 22.05
C LEU A 32 21.03 14.43 22.07
N SER A 33 21.91 14.66 21.09
CA SER A 33 23.23 14.03 21.07
C SER A 33 24.16 14.63 22.14
N GLU A 34 23.99 15.92 22.45
CA GLU A 34 24.70 16.63 23.51
C GLU A 34 24.19 16.27 24.93
N ASN A 35 22.94 15.81 25.06
CA ASN A 35 22.33 15.48 26.35
C ASN A 35 21.68 14.08 26.35
N PRO A 36 22.44 13.03 26.73
CA PRO A 36 21.94 11.65 26.76
C PRO A 36 20.75 11.42 27.70
N LEU A 37 20.61 12.23 28.76
CA LEU A 37 19.49 12.12 29.71
C LEU A 37 18.20 12.61 29.07
N LEU A 38 18.27 13.74 28.36
CA LEU A 38 17.14 14.27 27.60
C LEU A 38 16.74 13.28 26.49
N GLU A 39 17.71 12.74 25.75
CA GLU A 39 17.46 11.73 24.73
C GLU A 39 16.74 10.49 25.30
N ALA A 40 17.24 9.96 26.42
CA ALA A 40 16.61 8.82 27.07
C ALA A 40 15.19 9.16 27.54
N LEU A 41 14.96 10.38 28.04
CA LEU A 41 13.65 10.84 28.46
C LEU A 41 12.68 10.88 27.27
N THR A 42 13.05 11.58 26.19
CA THR A 42 12.24 11.69 24.96
C THR A 42 11.93 10.31 24.39
N ALA A 43 12.92 9.41 24.31
CA ALA A 43 12.72 8.04 23.83
C ALA A 43 11.71 7.26 24.69
N ASN A 44 11.81 7.33 26.03
CA ASN A 44 10.87 6.66 26.92
C ASN A 44 9.44 7.19 26.76
N TYR A 45 9.25 8.49 26.55
CA TYR A 45 7.93 9.07 26.32
C TYR A 45 7.33 8.66 24.97
N LEU A 46 8.14 8.51 23.92
CA LEU A 46 7.70 7.96 22.63
C LEU A 46 7.29 6.48 22.72
N GLU A 47 8.02 5.66 23.48
CA GLU A 47 7.63 4.27 23.74
C GLU A 47 6.35 4.19 24.59
N LEU A 48 6.24 5.06 25.61
CA LEU A 48 5.05 5.16 26.43
C LEU A 48 3.82 5.52 25.58
N PHE A 49 3.93 6.52 24.70
CA PHE A 49 2.89 6.83 23.72
C PHE A 49 2.51 5.60 22.91
N SER A 50 3.48 4.86 22.36
CA SER A 50 3.22 3.65 21.57
C SER A 50 2.48 2.56 22.34
N ILE A 51 2.72 2.44 23.65
CA ILE A 51 2.03 1.49 24.53
C ILE A 51 0.61 1.95 24.80
N LEU A 52 0.43 3.24 25.13
CA LEU A 52 -0.86 3.84 25.42
C LEU A 52 -1.77 3.82 24.20
N ASP A 53 -1.26 4.18 23.03
CA ASP A 53 -2.00 4.15 21.76
C ASP A 53 -2.46 2.73 21.40
N LYS A 54 -1.60 1.71 21.60
CA LYS A 54 -1.99 0.31 21.42
C LYS A 54 -3.07 -0.13 22.40
N SER A 55 -3.00 0.32 23.66
CA SER A 55 -4.01 0.00 24.67
C SER A 55 -5.33 0.73 24.40
N ALA A 56 -5.29 1.97 23.92
CA ALA A 56 -6.50 2.68 23.49
C ALA A 56 -7.18 1.95 22.31
N LYS A 57 -6.39 1.41 21.37
CA LYS A 57 -6.88 0.66 20.20
C LYS A 57 -7.28 -0.79 20.50
N SER A 58 -6.91 -1.37 21.64
CA SER A 58 -7.25 -2.77 21.99
C SER A 58 -8.71 -2.97 22.38
N GLY A 59 -9.47 -1.87 22.56
CA GLY A 59 -10.89 -1.91 22.94
C GLY A 59 -11.13 -2.30 24.40
N GLU A 60 -10.09 -2.28 25.24
CA GLU A 60 -10.15 -2.61 26.67
C GLU A 60 -10.70 -1.45 27.52
N HIS A 61 -10.74 -0.22 26.98
CA HIS A 61 -11.21 0.99 27.67
C HIS A 61 -12.59 1.44 27.18
N SER A 62 -13.24 2.32 27.96
CA SER A 62 -14.50 2.94 27.53
C SER A 62 -14.29 3.82 26.29
N GLN A 63 -15.33 3.91 25.45
CA GLN A 63 -15.27 4.68 24.21
C GLN A 63 -14.99 6.18 24.45
N GLU A 64 -15.51 6.75 25.54
CA GLU A 64 -15.21 8.13 25.96
C GLU A 64 -13.72 8.38 26.20
N ILE A 65 -13.00 7.42 26.83
CA ILE A 65 -11.56 7.56 27.09
C ILE A 65 -10.76 7.42 25.79
N ALA A 66 -11.21 6.54 24.88
CA ALA A 66 -10.58 6.38 23.58
C ALA A 66 -10.76 7.64 22.72
N ASP A 67 -11.96 8.25 22.73
CA ASP A 67 -12.25 9.48 22.01
C ASP A 67 -11.45 10.66 22.58
N GLU A 68 -11.40 10.81 23.91
CA GLU A 68 -10.58 11.81 24.60
C GLU A 68 -9.08 11.66 24.26
N TRP A 69 -8.55 10.43 24.29
CA TRP A 69 -7.18 10.13 23.89
C TRP A 69 -6.88 10.58 22.45
N ASN A 70 -7.76 10.21 21.52
CA ASN A 70 -7.58 10.50 20.10
C ASN A 70 -7.72 11.99 19.77
N GLU A 71 -8.74 12.67 20.29
CA GLU A 71 -9.03 14.06 19.95
C GLU A 71 -8.08 15.06 20.64
N VAL A 72 -7.71 14.81 21.90
CA VAL A 72 -6.95 15.79 22.69
C VAL A 72 -5.45 15.52 22.64
N PHE A 73 -5.06 14.26 22.89
CA PHE A 73 -3.65 13.92 23.11
C PHE A 73 -2.95 13.49 21.83
N VAL A 74 -3.57 12.60 21.04
CA VAL A 74 -2.96 12.09 19.79
C VAL A 74 -2.75 13.23 18.79
N SER A 75 -3.76 14.06 18.50
CA SER A 75 -3.61 15.17 17.52
C SER A 75 -2.44 16.11 17.86
N SER A 76 -2.30 16.45 19.16
CA SER A 76 -1.21 17.30 19.64
C SER A 76 0.15 16.62 19.51
N MET A 77 0.25 15.36 19.94
CA MET A 77 1.52 14.61 19.90
C MET A 77 1.97 14.29 18.47
N GLU A 78 1.03 13.99 17.58
CA GLU A 78 1.29 13.78 16.16
C GLU A 78 2.02 14.96 15.54
N THR A 79 1.60 16.18 15.85
CA THR A 79 2.27 17.41 15.41
C THR A 79 3.74 17.44 15.85
N TYR A 80 4.04 17.05 17.09
CA TYR A 80 5.41 17.01 17.60
C TYR A 80 6.26 15.94 16.91
N PHE A 81 5.68 14.78 16.58
CA PHE A 81 6.40 13.74 15.83
C PHE A 81 6.82 14.22 14.45
N LEU A 82 5.98 15.02 13.77
CA LEU A 82 6.33 15.62 12.47
C LEU A 82 7.49 16.62 12.60
N ARG A 83 7.50 17.44 13.65
CA ARG A 83 8.59 18.40 13.94
C ARG A 83 9.90 17.67 14.26
N MET A 84 9.84 16.64 15.10
CA MET A 84 10.98 15.77 15.42
C MET A 84 11.51 15.07 14.17
N PHE A 85 10.62 14.62 13.27
CA PHE A 85 10.99 14.02 11.99
C PHE A 85 11.83 14.96 11.12
N LEU A 86 11.44 16.23 10.98
CA LEU A 86 12.20 17.21 10.18
C LEU A 86 13.59 17.52 10.76
N SER A 87 13.82 17.19 12.03
CA SER A 87 15.11 17.39 12.71
C SER A 87 16.08 16.21 12.51
N ILE A 88 15.63 15.11 11.91
CA ILE A 88 16.46 13.90 11.71
C ILE A 88 17.52 14.16 10.63
N ARG A 89 18.75 13.76 10.90
CA ARG A 89 19.84 13.89 9.92
C ARG A 89 20.03 12.61 9.13
N LYS A 90 20.45 12.77 7.87
CA LYS A 90 20.73 11.66 6.97
C LYS A 90 21.81 10.71 7.50
N ASP A 91 22.78 11.20 8.24
CA ASP A 91 23.90 10.44 8.82
C ASP A 91 23.67 10.04 10.29
N GLN A 92 22.48 10.29 10.84
CA GLN A 92 22.18 10.07 12.24
C GLN A 92 22.25 8.59 12.63
N GLN A 93 22.92 8.31 13.75
CA GLN A 93 23.05 6.95 14.27
C GLN A 93 21.72 6.46 14.87
N PRO A 94 21.48 5.13 14.93
CA PRO A 94 20.24 4.55 15.46
C PRO A 94 20.19 4.60 16.99
N THR A 95 20.09 5.80 17.55
CA THR A 95 19.98 6.04 18.99
C THR A 95 18.62 5.62 19.54
N PRO A 96 18.41 5.58 20.88
CA PRO A 96 17.10 5.26 21.46
C PRO A 96 15.98 6.15 20.91
N PHE A 97 16.24 7.45 20.77
CA PHE A 97 15.29 8.40 20.19
C PHE A 97 14.92 8.03 18.75
N VAL A 98 15.89 7.80 17.88
CA VAL A 98 15.66 7.42 16.47
C VAL A 98 14.83 6.14 16.37
N ARG A 99 15.13 5.14 17.20
CA ARG A 99 14.39 3.86 17.24
C ARG A 99 12.95 4.04 17.70
N SER A 100 12.72 4.84 18.73
CA SER A 100 11.38 5.08 19.27
C SER A 100 10.55 5.95 18.33
N LEU A 101 11.15 6.99 17.72
CA LEU A 101 10.49 7.81 16.72
C LEU A 101 10.05 6.98 15.51
N LEU A 102 10.92 6.08 15.02
CA LEU A 102 10.58 5.17 13.93
C LEU A 102 9.31 4.34 14.21
N LYS A 103 9.20 3.77 15.41
CA LYS A 103 8.02 2.98 15.81
C LYS A 103 6.76 3.84 15.82
N VAL A 104 6.85 5.05 16.34
CA VAL A 104 5.74 6.00 16.39
C VAL A 104 5.32 6.38 14.97
N LEU A 105 6.24 6.76 14.09
CA LEU A 105 5.92 7.11 12.70
C LEU A 105 5.29 5.94 11.92
N PHE A 106 5.67 4.70 12.20
CA PHE A 106 4.99 3.55 11.61
C PHE A 106 3.58 3.29 12.17
N SER A 107 3.28 3.71 13.40
CA SER A 107 1.93 3.61 13.96
C SER A 107 0.94 4.60 13.33
N LEU A 108 1.43 5.67 12.70
CA LEU A 108 0.59 6.64 11.99
C LEU A 108 -0.04 6.01 10.74
N THR A 109 -1.36 6.08 10.62
CA THR A 109 -2.10 5.56 9.47
C THR A 109 -2.29 6.61 8.38
N GLU A 110 -2.45 7.87 8.78
CA GLU A 110 -2.70 9.02 7.92
C GLU A 110 -1.77 10.17 8.31
N PHE A 111 -1.63 11.15 7.43
CA PHE A 111 -0.91 12.38 7.78
C PHE A 111 -1.77 13.23 8.73
N PRO A 112 -1.20 13.75 9.83
CA PRO A 112 -1.93 14.56 10.80
C PRO A 112 -2.60 15.77 10.15
N LYS A 113 -3.81 16.12 10.62
CA LYS A 113 -4.57 17.27 10.07
C LYS A 113 -4.05 18.60 10.61
N ASP A 114 -3.62 18.60 11.87
CA ASP A 114 -3.01 19.74 12.53
C ASP A 114 -1.49 19.65 12.33
N TYR A 115 -0.91 20.68 11.72
CA TYR A 115 0.53 20.80 11.52
C TYR A 115 0.93 22.28 11.38
N PRO A 116 2.20 22.63 11.63
CA PRO A 116 2.67 24.01 11.53
C PRO A 116 2.53 24.57 10.10
N ASN A 117 2.25 25.86 9.97
CA ASN A 117 2.15 26.51 8.65
C ASN A 117 3.52 26.88 8.05
N ASP A 118 4.56 26.96 8.89
CA ASP A 118 5.86 27.49 8.51
C ASP A 118 6.87 26.36 8.30
N ALA A 119 7.45 26.33 7.10
CA ALA A 119 8.63 25.53 6.79
C ALA A 119 9.45 26.27 5.73
N ASP A 120 10.77 26.33 5.95
CA ASP A 120 11.71 27.08 5.11
C ASP A 120 12.18 26.31 3.86
N GLU A 121 11.68 25.10 3.63
CA GLU A 121 12.11 24.27 2.51
C GLU A 121 11.32 24.59 1.24
N PHE A 122 12.05 24.83 0.14
CA PHE A 122 11.49 25.05 -1.19
C PHE A 122 12.01 23.99 -2.16
N VAL A 123 11.08 23.30 -2.79
CA VAL A 123 11.29 22.21 -3.72
C VAL A 123 10.63 22.60 -5.05
N PRO A 124 11.42 23.08 -6.04
CA PRO A 124 10.89 23.58 -7.31
C PRO A 124 9.91 22.62 -8.01
N GLU A 125 10.14 21.32 -7.85
CA GLU A 125 9.31 20.25 -8.40
C GLU A 125 7.92 20.17 -7.80
N LEU A 126 7.81 20.39 -6.49
CA LEU A 126 6.55 20.31 -5.76
C LEU A 126 5.77 21.63 -5.83
N ALA A 127 6.48 22.75 -6.03
CA ALA A 127 5.89 24.07 -6.17
C ALA A 127 4.79 24.16 -7.25
N VAL A 128 4.85 23.31 -8.28
CA VAL A 128 3.86 23.26 -9.37
C VAL A 128 2.49 22.78 -8.90
N PHE A 129 2.43 22.00 -7.82
CA PHE A 129 1.21 21.33 -7.34
C PHE A 129 0.55 22.02 -6.15
N ASN A 130 1.08 23.16 -5.70
CA ASN A 130 0.54 23.99 -4.60
C ASN A 130 0.40 23.23 -3.26
N TYR A 131 1.40 22.44 -2.88
CA TYR A 131 1.44 21.85 -1.53
C TYR A 131 1.52 22.94 -0.45
N PRO A 132 0.91 22.72 0.73
CA PRO A 132 1.28 23.44 1.95
C PRO A 132 2.79 23.33 2.21
N ARG A 133 3.43 24.42 2.64
CA ARG A 133 4.89 24.49 2.86
C ARG A 133 5.43 23.38 3.74
N PHE A 134 4.73 23.08 4.83
CA PHE A 134 5.13 22.02 5.74
C PHE A 134 5.08 20.62 5.09
N GLN A 135 4.08 20.35 4.24
CA GLN A 135 3.99 19.10 3.51
C GLN A 135 5.11 18.97 2.46
N GLU A 136 5.45 20.08 1.79
CA GLU A 136 6.56 20.18 0.85
C GLU A 136 7.88 19.79 1.52
N ALA A 137 8.17 20.36 2.70
CA ALA A 137 9.34 20.03 3.51
C ALA A 137 9.33 18.55 3.95
N CYS A 138 8.20 18.05 4.46
CA CYS A 138 8.09 16.64 4.86
C CYS A 138 8.37 15.68 3.71
N ILE A 139 7.88 15.99 2.50
CA ILE A 139 8.12 15.17 1.31
C ILE A 139 9.61 15.20 0.94
N ALA A 140 10.22 16.38 0.79
CA ALA A 140 11.63 16.47 0.42
C ALA A 140 12.54 15.79 1.44
N HIS A 141 12.30 16.03 2.72
CA HIS A 141 13.05 15.41 3.79
C HIS A 141 12.90 13.88 3.78
N ALA A 142 11.69 13.35 3.61
CA ALA A 142 11.43 11.90 3.57
C ALA A 142 12.22 11.20 2.45
N PHE A 143 12.20 11.76 1.24
CA PHE A 143 12.93 11.22 0.10
C PHE A 143 14.45 11.38 0.25
N SER A 144 14.92 12.44 0.91
CA SER A 144 16.33 12.59 1.28
C SER A 144 16.77 11.49 2.25
N LEU A 145 16.02 11.24 3.32
CA LEU A 145 16.33 10.22 4.33
C LEU A 145 16.30 8.79 3.77
N MET A 146 15.42 8.48 2.81
CA MET A 146 15.41 7.17 2.13
C MET A 146 16.71 6.83 1.39
N THR A 147 17.54 7.84 1.10
CA THR A 147 18.88 7.67 0.53
C THR A 147 20.00 7.68 1.58
N SER A 148 19.68 7.52 2.86
CA SER A 148 20.68 7.36 3.93
C SER A 148 21.42 6.03 3.82
N ASP A 149 22.63 5.95 4.36
CA ASP A 149 23.36 4.68 4.56
C ASP A 149 22.95 3.96 5.87
N VAL A 150 22.14 4.60 6.70
CA VAL A 150 21.65 4.05 7.97
C VAL A 150 20.23 3.52 7.80
N GLU A 151 20.04 2.21 7.99
CA GLU A 151 18.74 1.53 7.79
C GLU A 151 17.58 2.16 8.57
N HIS A 152 17.81 2.56 9.83
CA HIS A 152 16.77 3.15 10.67
C HIS A 152 16.31 4.50 10.11
N VAL A 153 17.24 5.30 9.60
CA VAL A 153 16.96 6.60 9.00
C VAL A 153 16.24 6.42 7.67
N GLN A 154 16.62 5.42 6.86
CA GLN A 154 15.88 5.07 5.64
C GLN A 154 14.42 4.68 5.96
N LEU A 155 14.21 3.88 7.01
CA LEU A 155 12.88 3.47 7.43
C LEU A 155 12.04 4.64 7.97
N ILE A 156 12.66 5.62 8.63
CA ILE A 156 11.99 6.87 9.02
C ILE A 156 11.51 7.62 7.78
N GLY A 157 12.38 7.79 6.78
CA GLY A 157 12.03 8.42 5.51
C GLY A 157 10.88 7.67 4.81
N PHE A 158 10.96 6.34 4.75
CA PHE A 158 9.90 5.50 4.18
C PHE A 158 8.58 5.61 4.96
N ALA A 159 8.61 5.60 6.30
CA ALA A 159 7.42 5.72 7.13
C ALA A 159 6.67 7.03 6.87
N MET A 160 7.40 8.15 6.74
CA MET A 160 6.83 9.44 6.36
C MET A 160 6.31 9.46 4.93
N ALA A 161 7.11 8.97 3.96
CA ALA A 161 6.68 8.92 2.56
C ALA A 161 5.39 8.09 2.38
N ARG A 162 5.22 7.02 3.16
CA ARG A 162 4.01 6.18 3.15
C ARG A 162 2.74 6.93 3.57
N ILE A 163 2.81 7.78 4.60
CA ILE A 163 1.63 8.57 5.01
C ILE A 163 1.40 9.79 4.10
N MET A 164 2.45 10.28 3.44
CA MET A 164 2.35 11.35 2.43
C MET A 164 1.86 10.88 1.06
N MET A 165 2.08 9.62 0.71
CA MET A 165 1.77 9.08 -0.62
C MET A 165 0.31 9.29 -1.07
N PRO A 166 -0.73 9.09 -0.25
CA PRO A 166 -2.11 9.37 -0.64
C PRO A 166 -2.34 10.85 -0.98
N ILE A 167 -1.69 11.77 -0.25
CA ILE A 167 -1.77 13.22 -0.48
C ILE A 167 -1.08 13.56 -1.80
N MET A 168 0.13 13.04 -2.00
CA MET A 168 0.89 13.22 -3.24
C MET A 168 0.10 12.74 -4.45
N PHE A 169 -0.44 11.52 -4.38
CA PHE A 169 -1.22 10.94 -5.45
C PHE A 169 -2.46 11.78 -5.80
N LYS A 170 -3.23 12.20 -4.79
CA LYS A 170 -4.47 12.97 -4.99
C LYS A 170 -4.20 14.36 -5.57
N LEU A 171 -3.19 15.08 -5.08
CA LEU A 171 -2.88 16.43 -5.55
C LEU A 171 -2.31 16.43 -6.97
N GLU A 172 -1.33 15.55 -7.26
CA GLU A 172 -0.69 15.51 -8.58
C GLU A 172 -1.63 14.97 -9.67
N ASN A 173 -2.60 14.13 -9.31
CA ASN A 173 -3.58 13.55 -10.23
C ASN A 173 -4.98 14.18 -10.14
N ALA A 174 -5.12 15.34 -9.50
CA ALA A 174 -6.43 15.95 -9.22
C ALA A 174 -7.30 16.08 -10.49
N THR A 175 -6.70 16.45 -11.63
CA THR A 175 -7.40 16.58 -12.91
C THR A 175 -7.80 15.24 -13.52
N ALA A 176 -6.96 14.20 -13.37
CA ALA A 176 -7.18 12.86 -13.89
C ALA A 176 -8.24 12.08 -13.10
N LEU A 177 -8.43 12.42 -11.83
CA LEU A 177 -9.40 11.78 -10.92
C LEU A 177 -10.82 12.35 -11.03
N LEU A 178 -11.02 13.46 -11.76
CA LEU A 178 -12.36 14.03 -11.95
C LEU A 178 -13.23 13.09 -12.81
N PRO A 179 -14.54 13.00 -12.54
CA PRO A 179 -15.47 12.23 -13.37
C PRO A 179 -15.40 12.70 -14.82
N GLN A 180 -15.05 11.80 -15.73
CA GLN A 180 -14.91 12.13 -17.13
C GLN A 180 -16.26 12.06 -17.84
N ASN A 181 -16.53 13.04 -18.72
CA ASN A 181 -17.74 13.02 -19.54
C ASN A 181 -17.62 11.93 -20.63
N GLU A 182 -18.65 11.10 -20.81
CA GLU A 182 -18.68 10.04 -21.82
C GLU A 182 -18.44 10.56 -23.27
N SER A 183 -18.70 11.85 -23.51
CA SER A 183 -18.55 12.52 -24.80
C SER A 183 -17.11 12.91 -25.16
N GLU A 184 -16.15 12.85 -24.23
CA GLU A 184 -14.76 13.22 -24.50
C GLU A 184 -13.98 12.10 -25.20
N VAL A 185 -13.26 12.47 -26.26
CA VAL A 185 -12.40 11.57 -27.02
C VAL A 185 -11.34 10.97 -26.09
N VAL A 186 -11.24 9.63 -26.07
CA VAL A 186 -10.37 8.87 -25.15
C VAL A 186 -8.92 9.35 -25.12
N GLN A 187 -8.41 9.87 -26.24
CA GLN A 187 -7.03 10.37 -26.38
C GLN A 187 -6.75 11.68 -25.63
N ASN A 188 -7.78 12.49 -25.33
CA ASN A 188 -7.64 13.78 -24.66
C ASN A 188 -7.79 13.70 -23.13
N ARG A 189 -8.09 12.51 -22.61
CA ARG A 189 -8.31 12.30 -21.18
C ARG A 189 -6.98 12.48 -20.42
N PRO A 190 -6.97 13.26 -19.32
CA PRO A 190 -5.78 13.37 -18.47
C PRO A 190 -5.35 12.00 -17.97
N LYS A 191 -4.07 11.67 -18.17
CA LYS A 191 -3.49 10.38 -17.78
C LYS A 191 -3.05 10.44 -16.33
N LEU A 192 -3.33 9.36 -15.60
CA LEU A 192 -2.76 9.18 -14.28
C LEU A 192 -1.23 9.04 -14.36
N VAL A 193 -0.53 9.60 -13.39
CA VAL A 193 0.92 9.61 -13.31
C VAL A 193 1.37 9.18 -11.92
N LEU A 194 2.55 8.56 -11.87
CA LEU A 194 3.24 8.29 -10.62
C LEU A 194 3.72 9.63 -10.01
N PRO A 195 3.62 9.85 -8.70
CA PRO A 195 4.08 11.09 -8.09
C PRO A 195 5.54 11.46 -8.43
N VAL A 196 5.80 12.75 -8.67
CA VAL A 196 7.05 13.28 -9.23
C VAL A 196 8.28 12.87 -8.41
N MET A 197 8.16 12.86 -7.08
CA MET A 197 9.28 12.51 -6.21
C MET A 197 9.65 11.03 -6.31
N ILE A 198 8.68 10.14 -6.54
CA ILE A 198 8.96 8.74 -6.80
C ILE A 198 9.67 8.62 -8.15
N GLN A 199 9.17 9.29 -9.20
CA GLN A 199 9.81 9.24 -10.53
C GLN A 199 11.27 9.68 -10.48
N LYS A 200 11.58 10.74 -9.72
CA LYS A 200 12.95 11.27 -9.55
C LYS A 200 13.85 10.42 -8.67
N ALA A 201 13.27 9.77 -7.65
CA ALA A 201 14.03 8.93 -6.73
C ALA A 201 14.44 7.59 -7.36
N ILE A 202 13.88 7.21 -8.51
CA ILE A 202 14.31 6.02 -9.26
C ILE A 202 15.76 6.24 -9.72
N PRO A 203 16.72 5.47 -9.19
CA PRO A 203 18.10 5.64 -9.58
C PRO A 203 18.28 5.20 -11.05
N PRO A 204 19.14 5.88 -11.81
CA PRO A 204 19.41 5.48 -13.19
C PRO A 204 20.11 4.11 -13.21
N PRO A 205 19.90 3.31 -14.27
CA PRO A 205 20.46 1.96 -14.39
C PRO A 205 22.00 1.90 -14.38
N THR A 206 22.67 3.04 -14.50
CA THR A 206 24.14 3.18 -14.48
C THR A 206 24.72 3.53 -13.11
N SER A 207 23.88 3.72 -12.07
CA SER A 207 24.35 4.11 -10.75
C SER A 207 24.98 2.92 -10.00
N SER A 208 26.22 3.08 -9.55
CA SER A 208 26.95 2.05 -8.79
C SER A 208 26.63 2.05 -7.29
N ASN A 209 26.09 3.16 -6.79
CA ASN A 209 25.73 3.35 -5.37
C ASN A 209 24.20 3.37 -5.23
N ILE A 210 23.57 2.24 -5.50
CA ILE A 210 22.14 2.08 -5.22
C ILE A 210 22.02 1.72 -3.75
N HIS A 211 21.38 2.60 -2.96
CA HIS A 211 20.98 2.24 -1.60
C HIS A 211 20.09 1.00 -1.69
N PRO A 212 20.42 -0.08 -0.99
CA PRO A 212 19.81 -1.36 -1.32
C PRO A 212 18.27 -1.30 -1.22
N HIS A 213 17.72 -0.81 -0.12
CA HIS A 213 16.28 -0.92 0.14
C HIS A 213 15.41 0.08 -0.64
N LEU A 214 16.00 1.10 -1.26
CA LEU A 214 15.29 2.22 -1.88
C LEU A 214 14.26 1.76 -2.92
N HIS A 215 14.64 0.85 -3.83
CA HIS A 215 13.72 0.35 -4.86
C HIS A 215 12.50 -0.36 -4.29
N ALA A 216 12.68 -1.15 -3.22
CA ALA A 216 11.58 -1.85 -2.58
C ALA A 216 10.63 -0.88 -1.88
N PHE A 217 11.17 0.17 -1.24
CA PHE A 217 10.36 1.25 -0.66
C PHE A 217 9.57 2.02 -1.71
N LEU A 218 10.23 2.48 -2.78
CA LEU A 218 9.56 3.18 -3.89
C LEU A 218 8.49 2.31 -4.53
N PHE A 219 8.71 1.00 -4.62
CA PHE A 219 7.73 0.08 -5.16
C PHE A 219 6.51 -0.08 -4.25
N ASP A 220 6.70 -0.22 -2.93
CA ASP A 220 5.57 -0.27 -2.00
C ASP A 220 4.74 1.01 -2.03
N LEU A 221 5.39 2.18 -2.11
CA LEU A 221 4.72 3.49 -2.25
C LEU A 221 3.89 3.55 -3.54
N ALA A 222 4.45 3.11 -4.67
CA ALA A 222 3.75 3.12 -5.96
C ALA A 222 2.53 2.17 -5.99
N LEU A 223 2.50 1.12 -5.18
CA LEU A 223 1.36 0.21 -5.08
C LEU A 223 0.24 0.73 -4.18
N GLN A 224 0.54 1.70 -3.32
CA GLN A 224 -0.41 2.18 -2.31
C GLN A 224 -1.74 2.71 -2.88
N PRO A 225 -1.76 3.50 -3.98
CA PRO A 225 -3.02 3.95 -4.58
C PRO A 225 -3.92 2.80 -5.07
N LEU A 226 -3.33 1.68 -5.49
CA LEU A 226 -4.08 0.48 -5.91
C LEU A 226 -4.66 -0.29 -4.72
N ALA A 227 -3.99 -0.22 -3.56
CA ALA A 227 -4.41 -0.90 -2.35
C ALA A 227 -5.51 -0.15 -1.58
N THR A 228 -5.58 1.18 -1.71
CA THR A 228 -6.59 2.00 -1.05
C THR A 228 -7.95 1.89 -1.74
N VAL A 229 -8.98 1.52 -0.99
CA VAL A 229 -10.38 1.54 -1.46
C VAL A 229 -10.94 2.94 -1.20
N ASP A 230 -10.53 3.92 -2.01
CA ASP A 230 -11.20 5.23 -2.04
C ASP A 230 -12.44 5.11 -2.94
N SER A 231 -13.60 5.60 -2.50
CA SER A 231 -14.85 5.57 -3.27
C SER A 231 -14.71 6.27 -4.64
N ASN A 232 -13.74 7.18 -4.77
CA ASN A 232 -13.48 7.93 -6.01
C ASN A 232 -12.46 7.24 -6.94
N PHE A 233 -11.76 6.19 -6.48
CA PHE A 233 -10.77 5.47 -7.29
C PHE A 233 -11.39 4.25 -7.97
N GLY A 234 -12.21 4.52 -8.99
CA GLY A 234 -12.94 3.51 -9.75
C GLY A 234 -12.09 2.59 -10.64
N GLN A 235 -12.77 1.65 -11.29
CA GLN A 235 -12.17 0.61 -12.14
C GLN A 235 -11.30 1.19 -13.26
N GLU A 236 -11.80 2.22 -13.96
CA GLU A 236 -11.08 2.85 -15.08
C GLU A 236 -9.79 3.52 -14.60
N HIS A 237 -9.84 4.18 -13.43
CA HIS A 237 -8.66 4.78 -12.82
C HIS A 237 -7.61 3.73 -12.43
N ARG A 238 -8.03 2.58 -11.89
CA ARG A 238 -7.11 1.46 -11.58
C ARG A 238 -6.38 0.96 -12.82
N VAL A 239 -7.10 0.70 -13.90
CA VAL A 239 -6.50 0.24 -15.17
C VAL A 239 -5.54 1.30 -15.72
N ALA A 240 -5.97 2.55 -15.79
CA ALA A 240 -5.15 3.66 -16.28
C ALA A 240 -3.88 3.87 -15.43
N TYR A 241 -3.98 3.72 -14.10
CA TYR A 241 -2.80 3.82 -13.23
C TYR A 241 -1.85 2.63 -13.38
N CYS A 242 -2.38 1.41 -13.53
CA CYS A 242 -1.55 0.24 -13.81
C CYS A 242 -0.74 0.42 -15.09
N GLU A 243 -1.34 0.98 -16.14
CA GLU A 243 -0.64 1.34 -17.38
C GLU A 243 0.44 2.39 -17.15
N ALA A 244 0.16 3.41 -16.32
CA ALA A 244 1.11 4.47 -16.00
C ALA A 244 2.36 3.96 -15.25
N ILE A 245 2.23 2.94 -14.41
CA ILE A 245 3.33 2.39 -13.62
C ILE A 245 3.99 1.14 -14.22
N ASP A 246 3.50 0.58 -15.34
CA ASP A 246 3.97 -0.72 -15.89
C ASP A 246 5.49 -0.79 -16.06
N GLN A 247 6.10 0.25 -16.64
CA GLN A 247 7.54 0.28 -16.86
C GLN A 247 8.33 0.29 -15.54
N PHE A 248 7.83 1.01 -14.54
CA PHE A 248 8.43 1.05 -13.21
C PHE A 248 8.31 -0.31 -12.50
N VAL A 249 7.14 -0.94 -12.56
CA VAL A 249 6.86 -2.25 -11.96
C VAL A 249 7.81 -3.32 -12.50
N ARG A 250 8.04 -3.37 -13.81
CA ARG A 250 8.96 -4.36 -14.41
C ARG A 250 10.38 -4.24 -13.86
N ASN A 251 10.86 -3.01 -13.71
CA ASN A 251 12.19 -2.74 -13.15
C ASN A 251 12.22 -3.09 -11.65
N ALA A 252 11.19 -2.69 -10.90
CA ALA A 252 11.08 -2.97 -9.48
C ALA A 252 11.00 -4.47 -9.17
N LEU A 253 10.25 -5.26 -9.96
CA LEU A 253 10.16 -6.71 -9.81
C LEU A 253 11.51 -7.41 -10.06
N ASN A 254 12.29 -6.93 -11.04
CA ASN A 254 13.66 -7.40 -11.25
C ASN A 254 14.53 -7.15 -10.02
N VAL A 255 14.53 -5.93 -9.49
CA VAL A 255 15.34 -5.58 -8.32
C VAL A 255 14.91 -6.37 -7.09
N LEU A 256 13.60 -6.50 -6.86
CA LEU A 256 13.03 -7.22 -5.72
C LEU A 256 13.36 -8.71 -5.73
N LEU A 257 13.45 -9.35 -6.91
CA LEU A 257 13.65 -10.79 -7.04
C LEU A 257 15.11 -11.18 -7.31
N ILE A 258 15.86 -10.37 -8.07
CA ILE A 258 17.21 -10.69 -8.56
C ILE A 258 18.28 -9.92 -7.77
N ASP A 259 18.17 -8.60 -7.66
CA ASP A 259 19.22 -7.73 -7.08
C ASP A 259 19.12 -7.58 -5.55
N GLN A 260 18.53 -8.60 -4.90
CA GLN A 260 18.22 -8.71 -3.46
C GLN A 260 18.99 -7.70 -2.60
N PRO A 261 18.39 -6.54 -2.26
CA PRO A 261 19.10 -5.49 -1.56
C PRO A 261 19.42 -5.80 -0.09
N PHE A 262 18.95 -6.93 0.40
CA PHE A 262 19.15 -7.34 1.77
C PHE A 262 20.48 -8.07 1.85
N ASP A 263 21.55 -7.29 2.05
CA ASP A 263 22.92 -7.78 2.22
C ASP A 263 23.06 -8.53 3.55
N PHE A 264 22.42 -9.70 3.61
CA PHE A 264 22.66 -10.71 4.63
C PHE A 264 22.55 -12.14 4.08
N ARG A 265 21.90 -12.41 2.94
CA ARG A 265 21.95 -13.74 2.28
C ARG A 265 21.75 -13.66 0.76
N ARG A 266 22.63 -14.30 -0.01
CA ARG A 266 22.52 -14.48 -1.48
C ARG A 266 21.40 -15.46 -1.91
N GLN A 267 20.28 -15.48 -1.20
CA GLN A 267 19.13 -16.34 -1.49
C GLN A 267 17.90 -15.49 -1.84
N PRO A 268 17.14 -15.84 -2.90
CA PRO A 268 15.90 -15.17 -3.27
C PRO A 268 14.90 -15.17 -2.11
N ILE A 269 14.09 -14.12 -2.01
CA ILE A 269 13.10 -13.99 -0.91
C ILE A 269 12.13 -15.17 -0.81
N LEU A 270 11.80 -15.76 -1.96
CA LEU A 270 10.94 -16.95 -2.09
C LEU A 270 11.48 -18.16 -1.31
N CYS A 271 12.79 -18.21 -1.07
CA CYS A 271 13.45 -19.26 -0.30
C CYS A 271 13.57 -18.94 1.20
N ARG A 272 13.26 -17.71 1.63
CA ARG A 272 13.45 -17.25 3.01
C ARG A 272 12.20 -17.39 3.88
N ILE A 273 11.03 -17.53 3.26
CA ILE A 273 9.76 -17.68 3.98
C ILE A 273 9.76 -19.02 4.72
N PRO A 274 9.71 -19.03 6.07
CA PRO A 274 9.65 -20.28 6.83
C PRO A 274 8.37 -21.04 6.49
N LYS A 275 8.48 -22.37 6.38
CA LYS A 275 7.31 -23.24 6.19
C LYS A 275 6.30 -22.98 7.31
N SER A 276 5.02 -22.91 6.96
CA SER A 276 3.90 -22.68 7.88
C SER A 276 3.81 -21.27 8.49
N GLN A 277 4.69 -20.34 8.11
CA GLN A 277 4.63 -18.92 8.52
C GLN A 277 4.25 -17.98 7.37
N GLU A 278 3.80 -18.54 6.23
CA GLU A 278 3.55 -17.78 5.00
C GLU A 278 2.49 -16.71 5.20
N ARG A 279 1.43 -17.03 5.96
CA ARG A 279 0.34 -16.09 6.25
C ARG A 279 0.85 -14.87 7.02
N SER A 280 1.76 -15.07 7.98
CA SER A 280 2.37 -13.97 8.73
C SER A 280 3.26 -13.11 7.83
N TYR A 281 4.12 -13.73 7.03
CA TYR A 281 5.03 -13.00 6.14
C TYR A 281 4.31 -12.25 5.01
N TYR A 282 3.17 -12.75 4.53
CA TYR A 282 2.44 -12.12 3.44
C TYR A 282 1.38 -11.11 3.88
N LEU A 283 0.70 -11.36 5.01
CA LEU A 283 -0.49 -10.59 5.39
C LEU A 283 -0.26 -9.67 6.59
N GLU A 284 0.65 -10.01 7.50
CA GLU A 284 0.86 -9.21 8.71
C GLU A 284 1.79 -8.03 8.43
N SER A 285 1.50 -6.89 9.04
CA SER A 285 2.48 -5.80 9.15
C SER A 285 3.28 -6.03 10.41
N ASP A 286 4.58 -6.16 10.26
CA ASP A 286 5.50 -6.03 11.37
C ASP A 286 6.22 -4.70 11.19
N TYR A 287 5.91 -3.72 12.05
CA TYR A 287 6.56 -2.42 12.06
C TYR A 287 7.64 -2.33 13.15
N THR A 288 8.07 -3.47 13.69
CA THR A 288 9.25 -3.50 14.53
C THR A 288 10.47 -3.41 13.62
N ALA A 289 11.43 -2.53 13.94
CA ALA A 289 12.74 -2.45 13.29
C ALA A 289 13.61 -3.68 13.67
N SER A 290 13.06 -4.88 13.48
CA SER A 290 13.70 -6.15 13.76
C SER A 290 14.46 -6.63 12.53
N PRO A 291 15.47 -7.50 12.67
CA PRO A 291 16.15 -8.09 11.52
C PRO A 291 15.22 -8.86 10.57
N GLN A 292 14.05 -9.29 11.04
CA GLN A 292 13.02 -9.96 10.23
C GLN A 292 12.15 -8.99 9.45
N PHE A 293 12.17 -7.69 9.79
CA PHE A 293 11.38 -6.65 9.16
C PHE A 293 11.49 -6.71 7.65
N PHE A 294 12.73 -6.73 7.13
CA PHE A 294 12.99 -6.66 5.70
C PHE A 294 12.52 -7.91 4.93
N ASP A 295 12.71 -9.11 5.50
CA ASP A 295 12.24 -10.36 4.89
C ASP A 295 10.70 -10.41 4.86
N LYS A 296 10.03 -9.97 5.94
CA LYS A 296 8.56 -9.84 5.98
C LYS A 296 8.08 -8.75 5.02
N PHE A 297 8.71 -7.59 5.01
CA PHE A 297 8.38 -6.46 4.16
C PHE A 297 8.43 -6.85 2.68
N ALA A 298 9.54 -7.45 2.23
CA ALA A 298 9.68 -7.79 0.84
C ALA A 298 8.82 -9.01 0.44
N SER A 299 8.53 -9.94 1.36
CA SER A 299 7.57 -11.04 1.12
C SER A 299 6.16 -10.49 0.93
N ARG A 300 5.73 -9.58 1.80
CA ARG A 300 4.47 -8.86 1.69
C ARG A 300 4.41 -8.02 0.42
N LEU A 301 5.47 -7.30 0.07
CA LEU A 301 5.54 -6.51 -1.15
C LEU A 301 5.38 -7.40 -2.40
N LEU A 302 6.03 -8.57 -2.42
CA LEU A 302 5.84 -9.55 -3.48
C LEU A 302 4.39 -10.04 -3.55
N PHE A 303 3.79 -10.39 -2.40
CA PHE A 303 2.39 -10.81 -2.35
C PHE A 303 1.43 -9.71 -2.82
N LYS A 304 1.62 -8.45 -2.37
CA LYS A 304 0.90 -7.27 -2.87
C LYS A 304 1.03 -7.14 -4.39
N SER A 305 2.23 -7.33 -4.92
CA SER A 305 2.49 -7.24 -6.37
C SER A 305 1.72 -8.30 -7.15
N ILE A 306 1.71 -9.54 -6.65
CA ILE A 306 0.97 -10.65 -7.26
C ILE A 306 -0.55 -10.40 -7.18
N SER A 307 -1.03 -9.83 -6.08
CA SER A 307 -2.44 -9.54 -5.85
C SER A 307 -2.96 -8.36 -6.68
N LEU A 308 -2.22 -7.24 -6.69
CA LEU A 308 -2.64 -5.97 -7.30
C LEU A 308 -2.28 -5.86 -8.78
N LEU A 309 -1.18 -6.52 -9.20
CA LEU A 309 -0.65 -6.44 -10.56
C LEU A 309 -0.43 -7.82 -11.20
N PRO A 310 -1.45 -8.70 -11.23
CA PRO A 310 -1.30 -10.07 -11.73
C PRO A 310 -0.87 -10.13 -13.20
N ALA A 311 -1.28 -9.17 -14.05
CA ALA A 311 -0.87 -9.12 -15.46
C ALA A 311 0.62 -8.77 -15.61
N ALA A 312 1.12 -7.79 -14.84
CA ALA A 312 2.53 -7.42 -14.85
C ALA A 312 3.40 -8.59 -14.36
N VAL A 313 2.98 -9.28 -13.30
CA VAL A 313 3.68 -10.47 -12.77
C VAL A 313 3.70 -11.61 -13.78
N ARG A 314 2.62 -11.84 -14.53
CA ARG A 314 2.61 -12.86 -15.60
C ARG A 314 3.58 -12.52 -16.73
N LEU A 315 3.63 -11.26 -17.15
CA LEU A 315 4.58 -10.80 -18.17
C LEU A 315 6.02 -10.96 -17.68
N TYR A 316 6.26 -10.60 -16.42
CA TYR A 316 7.54 -10.78 -15.75
C TYR A 316 7.96 -12.25 -15.72
N TYR A 317 7.07 -13.14 -15.26
CA TYR A 317 7.27 -14.59 -15.22
C TYR A 317 7.64 -15.16 -16.60
N LYS A 318 6.98 -14.71 -17.68
CA LYS A 318 7.30 -15.13 -19.05
C LYS A 318 8.65 -14.63 -19.55
N SER A 319 9.12 -13.49 -19.06
CA SER A 319 10.43 -12.91 -19.41
C SER A 319 11.60 -13.44 -18.56
N MET A 320 11.30 -14.23 -17.53
CA MET A 320 12.27 -14.76 -16.58
C MET A 320 13.19 -15.81 -17.21
N SER A 321 14.42 -15.95 -16.70
CA SER A 321 15.32 -17.02 -17.13
C SER A 321 14.78 -18.41 -16.76
N ASN A 322 15.02 -19.40 -17.63
CA ASN A 322 14.57 -20.78 -17.43
C ASN A 322 15.07 -21.43 -16.12
N SER A 323 16.15 -20.91 -15.52
CA SER A 323 16.70 -21.42 -14.27
C SER A 323 15.91 -20.95 -13.04
N PHE A 324 15.36 -19.74 -13.08
CA PHE A 324 14.62 -19.14 -11.95
C PHE A 324 13.11 -19.38 -12.05
N MET A 325 12.60 -19.54 -13.28
CA MET A 325 11.18 -19.75 -13.57
C MET A 325 10.53 -20.90 -12.77
N PRO A 326 11.14 -22.12 -12.65
CA PRO A 326 10.53 -23.20 -11.87
C PRO A 326 10.44 -22.90 -10.37
N MET A 327 11.46 -22.23 -9.82
CA MET A 327 11.49 -21.83 -8.42
C MET A 327 10.40 -20.80 -8.12
N PHE A 328 10.25 -19.80 -8.99
CA PHE A 328 9.20 -18.79 -8.87
C PHE A 328 7.81 -19.43 -8.95
N HIS A 329 7.59 -20.30 -9.94
CA HIS A 329 6.34 -21.01 -10.12
C HIS A 329 5.97 -21.86 -8.91
N GLU A 330 6.91 -22.65 -8.36
CA GLU A 330 6.66 -23.47 -7.16
C GLU A 330 6.29 -22.59 -5.97
N ALA A 331 7.02 -21.51 -5.75
CA ALA A 331 6.80 -20.64 -4.61
C ALA A 331 5.46 -19.88 -4.69
N VAL A 332 5.10 -19.35 -5.86
CA VAL A 332 3.78 -18.70 -6.05
C VAL A 332 2.66 -19.72 -5.85
N THR A 333 2.71 -20.86 -6.55
CA THR A 333 1.68 -21.91 -6.48
C THR A 333 1.47 -22.42 -5.06
N LYS A 334 2.56 -22.67 -4.33
CA LYS A 334 2.50 -23.28 -3.01
C LYS A 334 2.09 -22.30 -1.91
N TYR A 335 2.55 -21.06 -1.99
CA TYR A 335 2.50 -20.13 -0.87
C TYR A 335 1.56 -18.94 -1.10
N ALA A 336 1.51 -18.40 -2.33
CA ALA A 336 0.68 -17.22 -2.64
C ALA A 336 -0.70 -17.60 -3.20
N SER A 337 -0.76 -18.53 -4.16
CA SER A 337 -1.99 -18.86 -4.91
C SER A 337 -3.15 -19.27 -4.02
N LYS A 338 -2.90 -20.12 -3.01
CA LYS A 338 -3.93 -20.53 -2.05
C LYS A 338 -4.53 -19.33 -1.31
N LEU A 339 -3.70 -18.43 -0.79
CA LEU A 339 -4.14 -17.25 -0.06
C LEU A 339 -4.90 -16.27 -0.97
N LEU A 340 -4.45 -16.10 -2.22
CA LEU A 340 -5.12 -15.25 -3.21
C LEU A 340 -6.49 -15.78 -3.58
N ILE A 341 -6.61 -17.08 -3.88
CA ILE A 341 -7.90 -17.72 -4.16
C ILE A 341 -8.84 -17.55 -2.97
N GLU A 342 -8.37 -17.82 -1.74
CA GLU A 342 -9.16 -17.60 -0.53
C GLU A 342 -9.66 -16.15 -0.43
N GLN A 343 -8.78 -15.16 -0.64
CA GLN A 343 -9.14 -13.74 -0.61
C GLN A 343 -10.17 -13.35 -1.67
N GLU A 344 -9.99 -13.78 -2.92
CA GLU A 344 -10.90 -13.46 -4.01
C GLU A 344 -12.28 -14.10 -3.81
N LEU A 345 -12.33 -15.36 -3.39
CA LEU A 345 -13.59 -16.04 -3.07
C LEU A 345 -14.31 -15.40 -1.88
N SER A 346 -13.56 -14.96 -0.86
CA SER A 346 -14.12 -14.23 0.28
C SER A 346 -14.71 -12.88 -0.12
N LYS A 347 -14.00 -12.09 -0.95
CA LYS A 347 -14.51 -10.81 -1.48
C LYS A 347 -15.82 -11.00 -2.24
N VAL A 348 -15.87 -11.98 -3.15
CA VAL A 348 -17.09 -12.26 -3.94
C VAL A 348 -18.22 -12.79 -3.08
N LYS A 349 -17.92 -13.60 -2.05
CA LYS A 349 -18.93 -14.13 -1.13
C LYS A 349 -19.58 -13.03 -0.26
N GLN A 350 -18.81 -12.01 0.11
CA GLN A 350 -19.29 -10.88 0.92
C GLN A 350 -20.06 -9.84 0.10
N ALA A 351 -19.83 -9.79 -1.22
CA ALA A 351 -20.53 -8.86 -2.10
C ALA A 351 -22.01 -9.24 -2.23
N GLU A 352 -22.87 -8.21 -2.19
CA GLU A 352 -24.29 -8.36 -2.46
C GLU A 352 -24.59 -8.09 -3.94
N PHE A 353 -25.31 -9.02 -4.56
CA PHE A 353 -25.74 -8.88 -5.95
C PHE A 353 -27.27 -8.79 -5.98
N PRO A 354 -27.85 -7.58 -5.97
CA PRO A 354 -29.30 -7.41 -5.99
C PRO A 354 -29.89 -7.75 -7.37
N GLY A 355 -31.16 -8.17 -7.37
CA GLY A 355 -31.95 -8.40 -8.58
C GLY A 355 -31.80 -9.79 -9.19
N GLU A 356 -31.54 -9.83 -10.49
CA GLU A 356 -31.63 -11.02 -11.36
C GLU A 356 -30.39 -11.93 -11.33
N MET A 357 -29.34 -11.53 -10.59
CA MET A 357 -28.09 -12.27 -10.50
C MET A 357 -27.87 -12.83 -9.10
N LYS A 358 -27.54 -14.12 -9.02
CA LYS A 358 -27.10 -14.80 -7.80
C LYS A 358 -25.69 -15.32 -7.99
N VAL A 359 -24.77 -14.91 -7.13
CA VAL A 359 -23.38 -15.34 -7.18
C VAL A 359 -23.08 -16.24 -6.00
N ARG A 360 -22.36 -17.34 -6.25
CA ARG A 360 -21.91 -18.28 -5.23
C ARG A 360 -20.46 -18.68 -5.49
N THR A 361 -19.72 -18.93 -4.42
CA THR A 361 -18.32 -19.37 -4.48
C THR A 361 -18.20 -20.82 -4.02
N VAL A 362 -17.25 -21.55 -4.61
CA VAL A 362 -16.95 -22.95 -4.29
C VAL A 362 -15.48 -23.03 -3.83
N PRO A 363 -15.20 -22.88 -2.53
CA PRO A 363 -13.83 -22.82 -2.01
C PRO A 363 -12.99 -24.07 -2.28
N VAL A 364 -13.63 -25.24 -2.37
CA VAL A 364 -12.93 -26.52 -2.60
C VAL A 364 -12.30 -26.58 -3.99
N THR A 365 -12.99 -26.06 -5.01
CA THR A 365 -12.54 -26.10 -6.42
C THR A 365 -11.94 -24.77 -6.89
N GLY A 366 -12.05 -23.69 -6.10
CA GLY A 366 -11.57 -22.37 -6.51
C GLY A 366 -12.50 -21.66 -7.49
N GLU A 367 -13.79 -21.99 -7.50
CA GLU A 367 -14.73 -21.54 -8.53
C GLU A 367 -15.69 -20.45 -8.05
N ILE A 368 -16.05 -19.57 -8.97
CA ILE A 368 -17.07 -18.54 -8.81
C ILE A 368 -18.14 -18.80 -9.85
N ILE A 369 -19.39 -18.92 -9.42
CA ILE A 369 -20.54 -19.22 -10.27
C ILE A 369 -21.55 -18.08 -10.13
N ALA A 370 -21.81 -17.39 -11.22
CA ALA A 370 -22.84 -16.36 -11.32
C ALA A 370 -24.00 -16.89 -12.17
N ASP A 371 -25.16 -17.06 -11.52
CA ASP A 371 -26.42 -17.47 -12.14
C ASP A 371 -27.29 -16.22 -12.37
N TYR A 372 -27.53 -15.89 -13.63
CA TYR A 372 -28.36 -14.76 -14.07
C TYR A 372 -29.70 -15.28 -14.62
N THR A 373 -30.83 -14.71 -14.18
CA THR A 373 -32.17 -15.20 -14.54
C THR A 373 -33.09 -14.05 -14.98
N VAL A 374 -33.59 -14.11 -16.22
CA VAL A 374 -34.58 -13.18 -16.78
C VAL A 374 -35.65 -13.99 -17.51
N ASP A 375 -36.94 -13.68 -17.28
CA ASP A 375 -38.10 -14.31 -17.94
C ASP A 375 -37.99 -15.85 -18.05
N GLU A 376 -37.70 -16.51 -16.92
CA GLU A 376 -37.48 -17.96 -16.77
C GLU A 376 -36.24 -18.54 -17.48
N THR A 377 -35.52 -17.74 -18.27
CA THR A 377 -34.28 -18.15 -18.93
C THR A 377 -33.09 -17.90 -18.01
N LYS A 378 -32.24 -18.93 -17.84
CA LYS A 378 -31.07 -18.88 -16.94
C LYS A 378 -29.78 -18.93 -17.74
N MET A 379 -28.90 -17.97 -17.49
CA MET A 379 -27.53 -17.92 -18.01
C MET A 379 -26.55 -18.09 -16.84
N LYS A 380 -25.55 -18.95 -17.00
CA LYS A 380 -24.58 -19.22 -15.94
C LYS A 380 -23.17 -18.91 -16.43
N LEU A 381 -22.47 -18.03 -15.71
CA LEU A 381 -21.04 -17.79 -15.85
C LEU A 381 -20.30 -18.58 -14.76
N THR A 382 -19.29 -19.33 -15.16
CA THR A 382 -18.35 -20.00 -14.23
C THR A 382 -16.95 -19.46 -14.47
N ILE A 383 -16.29 -19.01 -13.41
CA ILE A 383 -14.88 -18.60 -13.40
C ILE A 383 -14.14 -19.56 -12.46
N ALA A 384 -13.27 -20.41 -13.01
CA ALA A 384 -12.46 -21.34 -12.24
C ALA A 384 -11.03 -20.82 -12.11
N LEU A 385 -10.59 -20.56 -10.86
CA LEU A 385 -9.23 -20.12 -10.58
C LEU A 385 -8.30 -21.35 -10.55
N PRO A 386 -7.22 -21.35 -11.36
CA PRO A 386 -6.29 -22.48 -11.40
C PRO A 386 -5.44 -22.54 -10.12
N PRO A 387 -4.86 -23.69 -9.77
CA PRO A 387 -4.06 -23.85 -8.55
C PRO A 387 -2.82 -22.96 -8.49
N ASP A 388 -2.29 -22.53 -9.64
CA ASP A 388 -1.17 -21.62 -9.82
C ASP A 388 -1.61 -20.17 -10.10
N TYR A 389 -2.85 -19.79 -9.77
CA TYR A 389 -3.35 -18.43 -9.91
C TYR A 389 -2.45 -17.42 -9.16
N PRO A 390 -2.03 -16.29 -9.75
CA PRO A 390 -2.48 -15.72 -11.02
C PRO A 390 -1.56 -16.00 -12.21
N LEU A 391 -0.64 -16.97 -12.15
CA LEU A 391 0.29 -17.27 -13.24
C LEU A 391 -0.43 -17.84 -14.46
N ALA A 392 -1.33 -18.81 -14.24
CA ALA A 392 -2.25 -19.29 -15.27
C ALA A 392 -3.54 -18.48 -15.34
N VAL A 393 -4.19 -18.58 -16.51
CA VAL A 393 -5.45 -17.91 -16.82
C VAL A 393 -6.60 -18.62 -16.10
N PRO A 394 -7.53 -17.90 -15.46
CA PRO A 394 -8.81 -18.46 -15.05
C PRO A 394 -9.56 -19.10 -16.21
N ALA A 395 -10.05 -20.32 -16.05
CA ALA A 395 -10.92 -20.93 -17.04
C ALA A 395 -12.32 -20.35 -16.88
N MET A 396 -12.88 -19.81 -17.98
CA MET A 396 -14.22 -19.24 -17.96
C MET A 396 -15.13 -19.97 -18.93
N SER A 397 -16.31 -20.34 -18.46
CA SER A 397 -17.34 -20.97 -19.26
C SER A 397 -18.67 -20.26 -19.09
N LEU A 398 -19.45 -20.29 -20.15
CA LEU A 398 -20.81 -19.78 -20.14
C LEU A 398 -21.78 -20.88 -20.58
N ASP A 399 -22.68 -21.24 -19.69
CA ASP A 399 -23.73 -22.19 -19.97
C ASP A 399 -25.05 -21.45 -20.24
N LYS A 400 -25.85 -22.02 -21.15
CA LYS A 400 -27.22 -21.56 -21.46
C LYS A 400 -27.29 -20.07 -21.85
N ALA A 401 -26.47 -19.66 -22.81
CA ALA A 401 -26.47 -18.28 -23.30
C ALA A 401 -27.87 -17.87 -23.81
N ILE A 402 -28.41 -16.77 -23.25
CA ILE A 402 -29.74 -16.22 -23.60
C ILE A 402 -29.72 -15.54 -24.97
N VAL A 403 -28.56 -15.05 -25.39
CA VAL A 403 -28.35 -14.30 -26.64
C VAL A 403 -27.62 -15.13 -27.71
N LYS A 404 -27.60 -14.62 -28.95
CA LYS A 404 -26.81 -15.19 -30.06
C LYS A 404 -25.37 -15.47 -29.63
N SER A 405 -24.83 -16.61 -30.06
CA SER A 405 -23.53 -17.11 -29.60
C SER A 405 -22.37 -16.12 -29.77
N ASP A 406 -22.40 -15.25 -30.79
CA ASP A 406 -21.35 -14.26 -31.03
C ASP A 406 -21.32 -13.15 -29.98
N ARG A 407 -22.48 -12.71 -29.48
CA ARG A 407 -22.59 -11.67 -28.44
C ARG A 407 -22.09 -12.23 -27.10
N ALA A 408 -22.48 -13.46 -26.77
CA ALA A 408 -21.98 -14.17 -25.59
C ALA A 408 -20.46 -14.38 -25.62
N LYS A 409 -19.90 -14.79 -26.76
CA LYS A 409 -18.44 -14.88 -26.95
C LYS A 409 -17.74 -13.53 -26.77
N LYS A 410 -18.33 -12.44 -27.27
CA LYS A 410 -17.79 -11.09 -27.10
C LYS A 410 -17.73 -10.68 -25.62
N TRP A 411 -18.76 -10.98 -24.83
CA TRP A 411 -18.74 -10.70 -23.38
C TRP A 411 -17.68 -11.50 -22.64
N LEU A 412 -17.52 -12.79 -22.96
CA LEU A 412 -16.43 -13.61 -22.39
C LEU A 412 -15.05 -13.09 -22.79
N LEU A 413 -14.88 -12.63 -24.04
CA LEU A 413 -13.63 -12.05 -24.49
C LEU A 413 -13.30 -10.75 -23.74
N GLN A 414 -14.30 -9.89 -23.53
CA GLN A 414 -14.16 -8.67 -22.74
C GLN A 414 -13.79 -8.96 -21.29
N LEU A 415 -14.47 -9.93 -20.66
CA LEU A 415 -14.16 -10.38 -19.30
C LEU A 415 -12.74 -10.95 -19.20
N ASN A 416 -12.33 -11.76 -20.18
CA ASN A 416 -10.97 -12.30 -20.26
C ASN A 416 -9.95 -11.17 -20.35
N ALA A 417 -10.17 -10.19 -21.24
CA ALA A 417 -9.26 -9.07 -21.40
C ALA A 417 -9.14 -8.25 -20.11
N TYR A 418 -10.26 -8.00 -19.43
CA TYR A 418 -10.29 -7.26 -18.18
C TYR A 418 -9.50 -7.97 -17.06
N LEU A 419 -9.80 -9.25 -16.79
CA LEU A 419 -9.15 -10.02 -15.72
C LEU A 419 -7.67 -10.33 -16.03
N PHE A 420 -7.34 -10.54 -17.31
CA PHE A 420 -6.03 -11.05 -17.70
C PHE A 420 -5.04 -9.98 -18.15
N HIS A 421 -5.50 -8.94 -18.85
CA HIS A 421 -4.63 -7.91 -19.41
C HIS A 421 -4.66 -6.59 -18.64
N GLN A 422 -5.75 -6.30 -17.92
CA GLN A 422 -5.97 -4.99 -17.31
C GLN A 422 -5.88 -4.98 -15.77
N ASN A 423 -5.36 -6.05 -15.16
CA ASN A 423 -5.31 -6.21 -13.70
C ASN A 423 -6.69 -6.04 -13.02
N GLY A 424 -7.78 -6.37 -13.73
CA GLY A 424 -9.14 -6.21 -13.22
C GLY A 424 -9.44 -7.14 -12.04
N ALA A 425 -10.19 -6.64 -11.05
CA ALA A 425 -10.62 -7.45 -9.91
C ALA A 425 -11.74 -8.42 -10.32
N ILE A 426 -11.80 -9.61 -9.73
CA ILE A 426 -12.79 -10.62 -10.14
C ILE A 426 -14.22 -10.19 -9.83
N LEU A 427 -14.45 -9.65 -8.63
CA LEU A 427 -15.74 -9.12 -8.22
C LEU A 427 -16.27 -8.09 -9.23
N GLU A 428 -15.43 -7.12 -9.58
CA GLU A 428 -15.72 -6.06 -10.55
C GLU A 428 -15.96 -6.62 -11.96
N GLY A 429 -15.23 -7.67 -12.33
CA GLY A 429 -15.43 -8.39 -13.59
C GLY A 429 -16.81 -9.07 -13.67
N VAL A 430 -17.30 -9.63 -12.57
CA VAL A 430 -18.65 -10.22 -12.50
C VAL A 430 -19.73 -9.13 -12.66
N GLU A 431 -19.55 -7.98 -12.03
CA GLU A 431 -20.44 -6.82 -12.21
C GLU A 431 -20.41 -6.25 -13.63
N MET A 432 -19.23 -6.16 -14.24
CA MET A 432 -19.07 -5.77 -15.65
C MET A 432 -19.82 -6.75 -16.56
N TRP A 433 -19.69 -8.05 -16.32
CA TRP A 433 -20.42 -9.06 -17.08
C TRP A 433 -21.94 -8.88 -16.93
N LYS A 434 -22.45 -8.67 -15.71
CA LYS A 434 -23.88 -8.38 -15.49
C LYS A 434 -24.34 -7.18 -16.31
N ARG A 435 -23.65 -6.03 -16.22
CA ARG A 435 -23.99 -4.82 -16.97
C ARG A 435 -24.05 -5.06 -18.48
N ASN A 436 -23.13 -5.87 -19.01
CA ASN A 436 -23.10 -6.23 -20.42
C ASN A 436 -24.29 -7.11 -20.82
N VAL A 437 -24.72 -8.02 -19.94
CA VAL A 437 -25.91 -8.86 -20.15
C VAL A 437 -27.17 -7.99 -20.12
N ASP A 438 -27.34 -7.15 -19.10
CA ASP A 438 -28.51 -6.26 -18.96
C ASP A 438 -28.68 -5.38 -20.22
N LYS A 439 -27.63 -4.65 -20.62
CA LYS A 439 -27.63 -3.84 -21.86
C LYS A 439 -27.88 -4.66 -23.13
N GLY A 440 -27.46 -5.92 -23.12
CA GLY A 440 -27.61 -6.84 -24.23
C GLY A 440 -29.02 -7.40 -24.40
N ILE A 441 -29.85 -7.31 -23.36
CA ILE A 441 -31.25 -7.74 -23.33
C ILE A 441 -32.18 -6.55 -23.61
N GLU A 442 -31.84 -5.36 -23.09
CA GLU A 442 -32.56 -4.10 -23.39
C GLU A 442 -32.41 -3.62 -24.85
N GLY A 443 -31.45 -4.19 -25.60
CA GLY A 443 -31.03 -3.76 -26.95
C GLY A 443 -31.27 -4.73 -28.11
#